data_AF-A0A943HHA0-F1
#
_entry.id   AF-A0A943HHA0-F1
#
_cell.length_a   1.000
_cell.length_b   1.000
_cell.length_c   1.000
_cell.angle_alpha   90.00
_cell.angle_beta   90.00
_cell.angle_gamma   90.00
#
_symmetry.space_group_name_H-M   'P 1'
#
loop_
_entity.id
_entity.type
_entity.pdbx_description
1 polymer ?
#
loop_
_entity_poly.entity_id
_entity_poly.type
_entity_poly.pdbx_seq_one_letter_code
_entity_poly.pdbx_strand_id
1 'polypeptide(L)'
;MSMIEQAQAIREAMDYAGASLDEDTALICVALYRPWEVGVAYKQNDRFTYGVNSVGDPQLYKVAQAHTSQADWLPDKTSALYTPIGLDESGYPIWSKPTGAHDAYNKGDIVNYNGKLYQSTIDGNTWSPDEYPAGWVEYTE
;
A
#
# COMPACT_ATOMS: atom_id res chain seq x y z
N MET A 1 -16.01 -22.72 -22.58
CA MET A 1 -15.39 -22.05 -21.43
C MET A 1 -16.51 -21.55 -20.53
N SER A 2 -16.67 -22.17 -19.37
CA SER A 2 -17.63 -21.77 -18.35
C SER A 2 -17.31 -20.36 -17.82
N MET A 3 -18.28 -19.73 -17.17
CA MET A 3 -18.07 -18.44 -16.53
C MET A 3 -16.98 -18.50 -15.45
N ILE A 4 -16.84 -19.65 -14.77
CA ILE A 4 -15.80 -19.87 -13.75
C ILE A 4 -14.41 -19.91 -14.38
N GLU A 5 -14.25 -20.63 -15.50
CA GLU A 5 -12.98 -20.70 -16.22
C GLU A 5 -12.56 -19.33 -16.77
N GLN A 6 -13.53 -18.54 -17.25
CA GLN A 6 -13.26 -17.17 -17.70
C GLN A 6 -12.82 -16.26 -16.53
N ALA A 7 -13.48 -16.37 -15.37
CA ALA A 7 -13.09 -15.60 -14.19
C ALA A 7 -11.69 -15.98 -13.68
N GLN A 8 -11.33 -17.26 -13.72
CA GLN A 8 -9.98 -17.73 -13.36
C GLN A 8 -8.92 -17.15 -14.30
N ALA A 9 -9.15 -17.19 -15.60
CA ALA A 9 -8.22 -16.63 -16.58
C ALA A 9 -8.03 -15.10 -16.40
N ILE A 10 -9.11 -14.36 -16.15
CA ILE A 10 -9.03 -12.92 -15.84
C ILE A 10 -8.23 -12.70 -14.57
N ARG A 11 -8.44 -13.51 -13.53
CA ARG A 11 -7.72 -13.38 -12.27
C ARG A 11 -6.23 -13.62 -12.43
N GLU A 12 -5.82 -14.63 -13.21
CA GLU A 12 -4.41 -14.87 -13.52
C GLU A 12 -3.78 -13.71 -14.29
N ALA A 13 -4.52 -13.13 -15.24
CA ALA A 13 -4.06 -11.94 -15.97
C ALA A 13 -3.89 -10.72 -15.05
N MET A 14 -4.79 -10.54 -14.08
CA MET A 14 -4.66 -9.50 -13.05
C MET A 14 -3.45 -9.72 -12.15
N ASP A 15 -3.20 -10.96 -11.72
CA ASP A 15 -2.02 -11.31 -10.91
C ASP A 15 -0.73 -11.01 -11.68
N TYR A 16 -0.68 -11.36 -12.98
CA TYR A 16 0.45 -11.05 -13.85
C TYR A 16 0.66 -9.54 -14.04
N ALA A 17 -0.42 -8.80 -14.29
CA ALA A 17 -0.37 -7.34 -14.44
C ALA A 17 0.13 -6.67 -13.15
N GLY A 18 -0.44 -7.04 -12.00
CA GLY A 18 -0.06 -6.51 -10.69
C GLY A 18 1.42 -6.75 -10.36
N ALA A 19 1.96 -7.92 -10.69
CA ALA A 19 3.38 -8.23 -10.48
C ALA A 19 4.33 -7.35 -11.29
N SER A 20 3.87 -6.75 -12.39
CA SER A 20 4.68 -5.86 -13.24
C SER A 20 4.64 -4.38 -12.84
N LEU A 21 3.78 -4.00 -11.89
CA LEU A 21 3.63 -2.61 -11.46
C LEU A 21 4.79 -2.19 -10.54
N ASP A 22 5.23 -0.94 -10.65
CA ASP A 22 6.03 -0.30 -9.61
C ASP A 22 5.22 -0.13 -8.31
N GLU A 23 5.87 0.23 -7.21
CA GLU A 23 5.20 0.31 -5.90
C GLU A 23 4.17 1.43 -5.81
N ASP A 24 4.39 2.57 -6.47
CA ASP A 24 3.46 3.69 -6.47
C ASP A 24 2.18 3.30 -7.23
N THR A 25 2.33 2.71 -8.42
CA THR A 25 1.18 2.22 -9.19
C THR A 25 0.47 1.06 -8.48
N ALA A 26 1.21 0.21 -7.75
CA ALA A 26 0.63 -0.86 -6.95
C ALA A 26 -0.25 -0.34 -5.81
N LEU A 27 0.12 0.78 -5.18
CA LEU A 27 -0.67 1.44 -4.14
C LEU A 27 -1.97 2.06 -4.68
N ILE A 28 -2.00 2.46 -5.95
CA ILE A 28 -3.24 2.91 -6.60
C ILE A 28 -4.16 1.70 -6.88
N CYS A 29 -3.56 0.56 -7.23
CA CYS A 29 -4.26 -0.63 -7.67
C CYS A 29 -4.33 -1.73 -6.60
N VAL A 30 -4.46 -1.37 -5.32
CA VAL A 30 -4.40 -2.33 -4.18
C VAL A 30 -5.43 -3.45 -4.31
N ALA A 31 -6.62 -3.15 -4.85
CA ALA A 31 -7.68 -4.12 -5.09
C ALA A 31 -7.30 -5.24 -6.09
N LEU A 32 -6.21 -5.07 -6.86
CA LEU A 32 -5.69 -6.14 -7.71
C LEU A 32 -5.05 -7.26 -6.89
N TYR A 33 -4.56 -7.00 -5.68
CA TYR A 33 -3.78 -7.97 -4.91
C TYR A 33 -4.65 -8.83 -3.99
N ARG A 34 -4.32 -10.12 -3.90
CA ARG A 34 -5.06 -11.07 -3.07
C ARG A 34 -4.77 -10.80 -1.59
N PRO A 35 -5.72 -11.10 -0.69
CA PRO A 35 -5.44 -11.17 0.74
C PRO A 35 -4.35 -12.19 1.06
N TRP A 36 -3.59 -11.95 2.12
CA TRP A 36 -2.67 -12.92 2.68
C TRP A 36 -3.41 -14.17 3.17
N GLU A 37 -2.85 -15.34 2.91
CA GLU A 37 -3.40 -16.63 3.35
C GLU A 37 -2.30 -17.51 3.96
N VAL A 38 -2.66 -18.31 4.96
CA VAL A 38 -1.77 -19.29 5.62
C VAL A 38 -1.54 -20.50 4.72
N GLY A 39 -0.32 -21.02 4.68
CA GLY A 39 0.06 -22.20 3.89
C GLY A 39 0.39 -21.91 2.42
N VAL A 40 0.41 -20.63 2.02
CA VAL A 40 0.79 -20.21 0.67
C VAL A 40 2.32 -20.08 0.57
N ALA A 41 2.89 -20.62 -0.51
CA ALA A 41 4.31 -20.47 -0.81
C ALA A 41 4.54 -19.15 -1.56
N TYR A 42 4.88 -18.11 -0.80
CA TYR A 42 5.19 -16.79 -1.35
C TYR A 42 6.64 -16.70 -1.81
N LYS A 43 6.86 -16.06 -2.96
CA LYS A 43 8.17 -15.73 -3.51
C LYS A 43 8.60 -14.34 -3.05
N GLN A 44 9.90 -14.09 -3.05
CA GLN A 44 10.42 -12.75 -2.83
C GLN A 44 9.82 -11.78 -3.85
N ASN A 45 9.42 -10.60 -3.36
CA ASN A 45 8.71 -9.55 -4.09
C ASN A 45 7.24 -9.83 -4.45
N ASP A 46 6.67 -10.98 -4.08
CA ASP A 46 5.22 -11.15 -4.17
C ASP A 46 4.51 -10.09 -3.32
N ARG A 47 3.32 -9.67 -3.77
CA ARG A 47 2.52 -8.64 -3.10
C ARG A 47 1.13 -9.15 -2.78
N PHE A 48 0.62 -8.76 -1.63
CA PHE A 48 -0.69 -9.15 -1.12
C PHE A 48 -1.25 -8.09 -0.17
N THR A 49 -2.54 -8.15 0.12
CA THR A 49 -3.20 -7.27 1.10
C THR A 49 -3.33 -7.95 2.45
N TYR A 50 -3.18 -7.18 3.53
CA TYR A 50 -3.44 -7.68 4.88
C TYR A 50 -3.81 -6.52 5.82
N GLY A 51 -4.97 -6.61 6.47
CA GLY A 51 -5.43 -5.55 7.37
C GLY A 51 -5.71 -4.22 6.67
N VAL A 52 -5.72 -3.13 7.44
CA VAL A 52 -5.93 -1.75 6.98
C VAL A 52 -4.80 -0.86 7.48
N ASN A 53 -4.48 0.18 6.71
CA ASN A 53 -3.50 1.20 7.09
C ASN A 53 -4.13 2.27 8.01
N SER A 54 -3.34 3.27 8.40
CA SER A 54 -3.76 4.36 9.29
C SER A 54 -4.84 5.27 8.70
N VAL A 55 -5.03 5.25 7.38
CA VAL A 55 -6.09 6.01 6.67
C VAL A 55 -7.32 5.16 6.35
N GLY A 56 -7.33 3.88 6.72
CA GLY A 56 -8.48 2.97 6.59
C GLY A 56 -8.53 2.15 5.30
N ASP A 57 -7.55 2.28 4.42
CA ASP A 57 -7.46 1.51 3.17
C ASP A 57 -6.76 0.16 3.39
N PRO A 58 -6.98 -0.86 2.53
CA PRO A 58 -6.27 -2.12 2.63
C PRO A 58 -4.75 -1.92 2.55
N GLN A 59 -4.02 -2.46 3.53
CA GLN A 59 -2.56 -2.32 3.54
C GLN A 59 -1.93 -3.33 2.57
N LEU A 60 -1.11 -2.83 1.64
CA LEU A 60 -0.33 -3.65 0.72
C LEU A 60 1.00 -4.05 1.37
N TYR A 61 1.37 -5.32 1.26
CA TYR A 61 2.65 -5.84 1.72
C TYR A 61 3.43 -6.43 0.56
N LYS A 62 4.77 -6.38 0.68
CA LYS A 62 5.73 -7.07 -0.17
C LYS A 62 6.46 -8.14 0.63
N VAL A 63 6.68 -9.28 0.00
CA VAL A 63 7.47 -10.37 0.59
C VAL A 63 8.95 -10.06 0.51
N ALA A 64 9.62 -9.94 1.66
CA ALA A 64 11.04 -9.64 1.75
C ALA A 64 11.92 -10.84 1.39
N GLN A 65 11.50 -12.05 1.76
CA GLN A 65 12.19 -13.30 1.47
C GLN A 65 11.21 -14.44 1.19
N ALA A 66 11.54 -15.35 0.27
CA ALA A 66 10.66 -16.47 -0.09
C ALA A 66 10.45 -17.42 1.10
N HIS A 67 9.20 -17.81 1.35
CA HIS A 67 8.82 -18.70 2.45
C HIS A 67 7.41 -19.26 2.24
N THR A 68 7.01 -20.24 3.05
CA THR A 68 5.61 -20.65 3.19
C THR A 68 5.00 -19.96 4.39
N SER A 69 3.88 -19.26 4.20
CA SER A 69 3.20 -18.51 5.27
C SER A 69 2.70 -19.43 6.39
N GLN A 70 2.73 -18.92 7.62
CA GLN A 70 2.29 -19.65 8.82
C GLN A 70 1.37 -18.76 9.64
N ALA A 71 0.48 -19.36 10.43
CA ALA A 71 -0.48 -18.63 11.26
C ALA A 71 0.20 -17.67 12.27
N ASP A 72 1.40 -18.03 12.74
CA ASP A 72 2.17 -17.23 13.69
C ASP A 72 3.09 -16.20 13.00
N TRP A 73 3.19 -16.24 11.66
CA TRP A 73 3.97 -15.30 10.86
C TRP A 73 3.04 -14.30 10.21
N LEU A 74 2.39 -13.47 11.03
CA LEU A 74 1.48 -12.45 10.53
C LEU A 74 2.26 -11.32 9.83
N PRO A 75 1.71 -10.75 8.73
CA PRO A 75 2.35 -9.64 8.00
C PRO A 75 2.69 -8.42 8.86
N ASP A 76 1.83 -8.07 9.82
CA ASP A 76 2.02 -6.95 10.73
C ASP A 76 2.93 -7.25 11.94
N LYS A 77 3.34 -8.50 12.11
CA LYS A 77 4.20 -8.95 13.24
C LYS A 77 5.57 -9.44 12.80
N THR A 78 5.76 -9.70 11.51
CA THR A 78 6.96 -10.39 11.00
C THR A 78 7.67 -9.55 9.95
N SER A 79 8.25 -8.42 10.37
CA SER A 79 8.97 -7.48 9.49
C SER A 79 10.15 -8.10 8.73
N ALA A 80 10.72 -9.19 9.24
CA ALA A 80 11.77 -9.96 8.55
C ALA A 80 11.25 -10.68 7.28
N LEU A 81 9.96 -10.99 7.20
CA LEU A 81 9.34 -11.68 6.07
C LEU A 81 8.52 -10.74 5.18
N TYR A 82 7.98 -9.67 5.74
CA TYR A 82 7.01 -8.81 5.07
C TYR A 82 7.33 -7.34 5.30
N THR A 83 7.27 -6.56 4.23
CA THR A 83 7.47 -5.12 4.24
C THR A 83 6.17 -4.44 3.84
N PRO A 84 5.57 -3.57 4.67
CA PRO A 84 4.44 -2.77 4.25
C PRO A 84 4.88 -1.81 3.14
N ILE A 85 4.13 -1.73 2.05
CA ILE A 85 4.36 -0.76 0.98
C ILE A 85 3.57 0.51 1.29
N GLY A 86 4.17 1.67 1.01
CA GLY A 86 3.51 2.96 1.19
C GLY A 86 3.45 3.45 2.63
N LEU A 87 4.16 2.81 3.56
CA LEU A 87 4.41 3.31 4.92
C LEU A 87 5.91 3.48 5.14
N ASP A 88 6.29 4.45 5.97
CA ASP A 88 7.65 4.58 6.48
C ASP A 88 7.92 3.58 7.64
N GLU A 89 9.15 3.60 8.18
CA GLU A 89 9.55 2.74 9.30
C GLU A 89 8.75 2.99 10.59
N SER A 90 8.19 4.19 10.74
CA SER A 90 7.36 4.61 11.87
C SER A 90 5.87 4.30 11.65
N GLY A 91 5.48 3.79 10.47
CA GLY A 91 4.11 3.45 10.12
C GLY A 91 3.28 4.61 9.54
N TYR A 92 3.91 5.73 9.18
CA TYR A 92 3.23 6.84 8.51
C TYR A 92 3.16 6.61 7.00
N PRO A 93 2.02 6.91 6.35
CA PRO A 93 1.92 6.82 4.90
C PRO A 93 2.97 7.66 4.19
N ILE A 94 3.72 7.06 3.26
CA ILE A 94 4.61 7.82 2.38
C ILE A 94 3.72 8.61 1.43
N TRP A 95 4.00 9.91 1.30
CA TRP A 95 3.26 10.77 0.40
C TRP A 95 3.39 10.25 -1.03
N SER A 96 2.25 10.11 -1.69
CA SER A 96 2.15 9.81 -3.12
C SER A 96 1.27 10.84 -3.78
N LYS A 97 1.57 11.19 -5.03
CA LYS A 97 0.85 12.24 -5.75
C LYS A 97 -0.58 11.79 -6.05
N PRO A 98 -1.61 12.45 -5.51
CA PRO A 98 -2.99 12.08 -5.82
C PRO A 98 -3.30 12.27 -7.31
N THR A 99 -4.12 11.38 -7.85
CA THR A 99 -4.61 11.38 -9.23
C THR A 99 -5.93 12.14 -9.38
N GLY A 100 -6.65 12.38 -8.29
CA GLY A 100 -7.89 13.15 -8.27
C GLY A 100 -8.40 13.44 -6.86
N ALA A 101 -9.72 13.67 -6.75
CA ALA A 101 -10.36 13.99 -5.46
C ALA A 101 -10.62 12.75 -4.58
N HIS A 102 -10.54 11.55 -5.15
CA HIS A 102 -10.86 10.29 -4.45
C HIS A 102 -9.68 9.75 -3.63
N ASP A 103 -8.47 10.18 -3.94
CA ASP A 103 -7.20 9.83 -3.30
C ASP A 103 -6.48 11.07 -2.75
N ALA A 104 -7.19 12.21 -2.66
CA ALA A 104 -6.66 13.44 -2.10
C ALA A 104 -6.62 13.40 -0.56
N TYR A 105 -5.59 14.00 0.03
CA TYR A 105 -5.41 14.02 1.48
C TYR A 105 -6.36 15.03 2.13
N ASN A 106 -7.07 14.62 3.18
CA ASN A 106 -7.96 15.49 3.92
C ASN A 106 -7.23 16.23 5.04
N LYS A 107 -7.89 17.23 5.61
CA LYS A 107 -7.31 18.00 6.70
C LYS A 107 -7.05 17.08 7.91
N GLY A 108 -5.83 17.11 8.40
CA GLY A 108 -5.39 16.32 9.54
C GLY A 108 -4.63 15.05 9.18
N ASP A 109 -4.67 14.61 7.91
CA ASP A 109 -3.90 13.46 7.43
C ASP A 109 -2.40 13.73 7.56
N ILE A 110 -1.65 12.72 8.02
CA ILE A 110 -0.20 12.82 8.23
C ILE A 110 0.49 11.88 7.26
N VAL A 111 1.49 12.40 6.55
CA VAL A 111 2.28 11.65 5.57
C VAL A 111 3.78 11.90 5.77
N ASN A 112 4.60 10.91 5.45
CA ASN A 112 6.03 11.09 5.30
C ASN A 112 6.36 11.60 3.89
N TYR A 113 6.96 12.77 3.80
CA TYR A 113 7.51 13.32 2.57
C TYR A 113 9.00 13.59 2.75
N ASN A 114 9.84 12.90 1.97
CA ASN A 114 11.31 13.04 1.99
C ASN A 114 11.95 12.82 3.39
N GLY A 115 11.40 11.89 4.19
CA GLY A 115 11.92 11.56 5.52
C GLY A 115 11.44 12.48 6.64
N LYS A 116 10.49 13.37 6.35
CA LYS A 116 9.85 14.27 7.32
C LYS A 116 8.34 14.06 7.32
N LEU A 117 7.71 14.18 8.48
CA LEU A 117 6.27 14.08 8.60
C LEU A 117 5.62 15.43 8.32
N TYR A 118 4.54 15.41 7.55
CA TYR A 118 3.73 16.58 7.23
C TYR A 118 2.26 16.26 7.48
N GLN A 119 1.58 17.18 8.15
CA GLN A 119 0.13 17.13 8.33
C GLN A 119 -0.56 18.05 7.32
N SER A 120 -1.56 17.54 6.61
CA SER A 120 -2.36 18.34 5.69
C SER A 120 -3.24 19.33 6.45
N THR A 121 -3.26 20.59 6.01
CA THR A 121 -4.01 21.69 6.64
C THR A 121 -5.34 21.98 5.93
N ILE A 122 -5.57 21.39 4.77
CA ILE A 122 -6.73 21.58 3.90
C ILE A 122 -7.38 20.25 3.52
N ASP A 123 -8.68 20.28 3.22
CA ASP A 123 -9.39 19.12 2.67
C ASP A 123 -9.14 18.98 1.16
N GLY A 124 -9.00 17.74 0.68
CA GLY A 124 -8.75 17.47 -0.73
C GLY A 124 -7.39 17.96 -1.24
N ASN A 125 -6.35 17.90 -0.41
CA ASN A 125 -4.99 18.29 -0.75
C ASN A 125 -4.37 17.32 -1.77
N THR A 126 -4.07 17.83 -2.96
CA THR A 126 -3.46 17.07 -4.08
C THR A 126 -2.03 17.50 -4.39
N TRP A 127 -1.48 18.46 -3.61
CA TRP A 127 -0.16 19.02 -3.83
C TRP A 127 0.84 18.47 -2.82
N SER A 128 2.11 18.33 -3.22
CA SER A 128 3.19 18.02 -2.27
C SER A 128 3.51 19.18 -1.33
N PRO A 129 4.18 18.93 -0.19
CA PRO A 129 4.73 19.98 0.67
C PRO A 129 5.64 20.98 -0.05
N ASP A 130 6.33 20.56 -1.11
CA ASP A 130 7.19 21.43 -1.94
C ASP A 130 6.37 22.26 -2.95
N GLU A 131 5.35 21.69 -3.59
CA GLU A 131 4.49 22.40 -4.55
C GLU A 131 3.57 23.42 -3.87
N TYR A 132 3.04 23.08 -2.69
CA TYR A 132 2.14 23.96 -1.94
C TYR A 132 2.40 23.90 -0.42
N PRO A 133 3.47 24.57 0.07
CA PRO A 133 3.84 24.54 1.49
C PRO A 133 2.75 25.04 2.44
N ALA A 134 1.85 25.93 1.97
CA ALA A 134 0.74 26.44 2.80
C ALA A 134 -0.33 25.39 3.11
N GLY A 135 -0.41 24.31 2.32
CA GLY A 135 -1.32 23.19 2.53
C GLY A 135 -0.81 22.15 3.53
N TRP A 136 0.41 22.33 4.06
CA TRP A 136 1.07 21.36 4.92
C TRP A 136 1.73 22.05 6.12
N VAL A 137 1.81 21.34 7.24
CA VAL A 137 2.61 21.75 8.40
C VAL A 137 3.52 20.60 8.81
N GLU A 138 4.79 20.89 9.09
CA GLU A 138 5.72 19.87 9.58
C GLU A 138 5.19 19.32 10.91
N TYR A 139 5.02 18.01 10.97
CA TYR A 139 4.51 17.30 12.13
C TYR A 139 5.69 16.68 12.88
N THR A 140 5.72 16.87 14.20
CA THR A 140 6.68 16.25 15.10
C THR A 140 5.90 15.57 16.22
N GLU A 141 6.20 14.31 16.50
CA GLU A 141 5.62 13.55 17.62
C GLU A 141 5.89 14.19 18.99
#